data_AF-Q2PCE7-F1
#
_entry.id   AF-Q2PCE7-F1
#
_cell.length_a   1.000
_cell.length_b   1.000
_cell.length_c   1.000
_cell.angle_alpha   90.00
_cell.angle_beta   90.00
_cell.angle_gamma   90.00
#
_symmetry.space_group_name_H-M   'P 1'
#
loop_
_entity.id
_entity.type
_entity.pdbx_description
1 polymer ?
#
loop_
_entity_poly.entity_id
_entity_poly.type
_entity_poly.pdbx_seq_one_letter_code
_entity_poly.pdbx_strand_id
1 'polypeptide(L)'
;AGGIAEMSDQEPIVIERTDILDSVGNTTAATGKGFAIASAALTSLALFAAYVTFTGIDGINIFKAPVLAMLFVGGMVPVVFSALAMNAVGKAAMEMVQEVRRQFKAIPGIMEGTGKPEYDKCVAISTQASLKQMMLPGLLTIGFPLIIAFAPLAFGMDRLAIAEMLGGYMAGVTVSGVLMGILQSQSGGAWDNA
;
A
#
# COMPACT_ATOMS: atom_id res chain seq x y z
N ALA A 1 2.76 8.73 21.79
CA ALA A 1 2.93 9.25 23.17
C ALA A 1 2.95 8.11 24.19
N GLY A 2 1.99 7.18 24.12
CA GLY A 2 1.93 6.00 25.01
C GLY A 2 3.23 5.21 25.08
N GLY A 3 3.84 4.87 23.93
CA GLY A 3 5.13 4.16 23.95
C GLY A 3 6.25 4.85 24.73
N ILE A 4 6.32 6.20 24.73
CA ILE A 4 7.32 6.93 25.53
C ILE A 4 6.94 6.90 27.02
N ALA A 5 5.64 7.01 27.34
CA ALA A 5 5.14 6.93 28.70
C ALA A 5 5.44 5.56 29.33
N GLU A 6 5.21 4.47 28.56
CA GLU A 6 5.54 3.10 28.95
C GLU A 6 7.05 2.91 29.16
N MET A 7 7.88 3.36 28.21
CA MET A 7 9.34 3.24 28.30
C MET A 7 9.98 4.12 29.39
N SER A 8 9.24 5.09 29.94
CA SER A 8 9.72 6.02 30.97
C SER A 8 9.06 5.80 32.33
N ASP A 9 8.44 4.63 32.55
CA ASP A 9 7.78 4.21 33.80
C ASP A 9 6.83 5.28 34.38
N GLN A 10 6.04 5.93 33.51
CA GLN A 10 5.07 6.94 33.94
C GLN A 10 3.89 6.33 34.70
N GLU A 11 3.14 7.18 35.43
CA GLU A 11 1.97 6.72 36.17
C GLU A 11 0.92 6.05 35.25
N PRO A 12 0.21 5.00 35.72
CA PRO A 12 -0.78 4.29 34.92
C PRO A 12 -1.86 5.19 34.30
N ILE A 13 -2.23 6.27 34.97
CA ILE A 13 -3.20 7.26 34.46
C ILE A 13 -2.71 7.98 33.20
N VAL A 14 -1.39 8.14 33.02
CA VAL A 14 -0.81 8.74 31.82
C VAL A 14 -0.92 7.77 30.65
N ILE A 15 -0.62 6.48 30.88
CA ILE A 15 -0.74 5.41 29.89
C ILE A 15 -2.19 5.27 29.43
N GLU A 16 -3.14 5.15 30.37
CA GLU A 16 -4.58 5.05 30.09
C GLU A 16 -5.08 6.23 29.24
N ARG A 17 -4.68 7.47 29.59
CA ARG A 17 -5.04 8.65 28.80
C ARG A 17 -4.43 8.62 27.41
N THR A 18 -3.19 8.16 27.27
CA THR A 18 -2.55 8.06 25.95
C THR A 18 -3.16 6.96 25.09
N ASP A 19 -3.64 5.86 25.67
CA ASP A 19 -4.32 4.79 24.95
C ASP A 19 -5.68 5.24 24.42
N ILE A 20 -6.43 6.01 25.22
CA ILE A 20 -7.68 6.67 24.76
C ILE A 20 -7.38 7.58 23.55
N LEU A 21 -6.29 8.36 23.62
CA LEU A 21 -5.88 9.23 22.51
C LEU A 21 -5.43 8.44 21.28
N ASP A 22 -4.77 7.30 21.46
CA ASP A 22 -4.32 6.44 20.37
C ASP A 22 -5.51 5.82 19.61
N SER A 23 -6.52 5.32 20.32
CA SER A 23 -7.76 4.80 19.71
C SER A 23 -8.52 5.84 18.89
N VAL A 24 -8.58 7.09 19.38
CA VAL A 24 -9.13 8.23 18.62
C VAL A 24 -8.25 8.55 17.42
N GLY A 25 -6.92 8.46 17.58
CA GLY A 25 -5.94 8.59 16.51
C GLY A 25 -6.15 7.59 15.39
N ASN A 26 -6.39 6.31 15.72
CA ASN A 26 -6.65 5.25 14.75
C ASN A 26 -7.92 5.52 13.93
N THR A 27 -8.98 6.01 14.59
CA THR A 27 -10.22 6.43 13.91
C THR A 27 -9.98 7.62 12.97
N THR A 28 -9.19 8.60 13.42
CA THR A 28 -8.82 9.78 12.61
C THR A 28 -7.96 9.38 11.41
N ALA A 29 -7.02 8.45 11.60
CA ALA A 29 -6.17 7.91 10.55
C ALA A 29 -6.99 7.16 9.49
N ALA A 30 -7.96 6.33 9.91
CA ALA A 30 -8.89 5.65 8.98
C ALA A 30 -9.72 6.66 8.17
N THR A 31 -10.23 7.71 8.82
CA THR A 31 -10.97 8.78 8.16
C THR A 31 -10.10 9.52 7.14
N GLY A 32 -8.86 9.85 7.51
CA GLY A 32 -7.89 10.50 6.62
C GLY A 32 -7.55 9.64 5.40
N LYS A 33 -7.34 8.33 5.58
CA LYS A 33 -7.14 7.38 4.48
C LYS A 33 -8.36 7.33 3.56
N GLY A 34 -9.58 7.28 4.13
CA GLY A 34 -10.83 7.31 3.36
C GLY A 34 -10.96 8.57 2.50
N PHE A 35 -10.66 9.74 3.06
CA PHE A 35 -10.66 11.01 2.32
C PHE A 35 -9.62 11.02 1.19
N ALA A 36 -8.40 10.55 1.46
CA ALA A 36 -7.35 10.45 0.45
C ALA A 36 -7.75 9.52 -0.72
N ILE A 37 -8.37 8.37 -0.43
CA ILE A 37 -8.84 7.43 -1.45
C ILE A 37 -9.99 8.03 -2.28
N ALA A 38 -10.96 8.68 -1.62
CA ALA A 38 -12.06 9.33 -2.32
C ALA A 38 -11.58 10.49 -3.21
N SER A 39 -10.65 11.30 -2.71
CA SER A 39 -10.01 12.36 -3.50
C SER A 39 -9.25 11.79 -4.69
N ALA A 40 -8.46 10.73 -4.49
CA ALA A 40 -7.75 10.04 -5.58
C ALA A 40 -8.71 9.47 -6.62
N ALA A 41 -9.87 8.93 -6.21
CA ALA A 41 -10.90 8.43 -7.13
C ALA A 41 -11.47 9.56 -8.01
N LEU A 42 -11.83 10.69 -7.41
CA LEU A 42 -12.34 11.87 -8.14
C LEU A 42 -11.28 12.46 -9.08
N THR A 43 -10.04 12.59 -8.60
CA THR A 43 -8.91 13.05 -9.44
C THR A 43 -8.66 12.08 -10.58
N SER A 44 -8.71 10.77 -10.34
CA SER A 44 -8.55 9.76 -11.39
C SER A 44 -9.64 9.88 -12.45
N LEU A 45 -10.89 10.14 -12.09
CA LEU A 45 -11.98 10.37 -13.04
C LEU A 45 -11.76 11.66 -13.85
N ALA A 46 -11.31 12.74 -13.21
CA ALA A 46 -10.99 13.99 -13.91
C ALA A 46 -9.82 13.82 -14.90
N LEU A 47 -8.76 13.12 -14.49
CA LEU A 47 -7.64 12.76 -15.36
C LEU A 47 -8.09 11.86 -16.51
N PHE A 48 -9.08 11.00 -16.28
CA PHE A 48 -9.66 10.15 -17.32
C PHE A 48 -10.38 10.98 -18.39
N ALA A 49 -11.19 11.96 -17.99
CA ALA A 49 -11.85 12.88 -18.92
C ALA A 49 -10.83 13.72 -19.72
N ALA A 50 -9.79 14.21 -19.04
CA ALA A 50 -8.69 14.92 -19.69
C ALA A 50 -7.93 14.03 -20.67
N TYR A 51 -7.70 12.77 -20.33
CA TYR A 51 -7.03 11.79 -21.16
C TYR A 51 -7.80 11.48 -22.45
N VAL A 52 -9.12 11.28 -22.37
CA VAL A 52 -9.98 11.09 -23.55
C VAL A 52 -9.88 12.29 -24.49
N THR A 53 -9.95 13.50 -23.93
CA THR A 53 -9.83 14.75 -24.70
C THR A 53 -8.46 14.90 -25.36
N PHE A 54 -7.39 14.58 -24.64
CA PHE A 54 -6.02 14.72 -25.13
C PHE A 54 -5.66 13.70 -26.22
N THR A 55 -6.18 12.48 -26.10
CA THR A 55 -5.91 11.40 -27.06
C THR A 55 -6.80 11.44 -28.30
N GLY A 56 -7.91 12.19 -28.26
CA GLY A 56 -8.84 12.32 -29.37
C GLY A 56 -9.67 11.05 -29.62
N ILE A 57 -9.79 10.16 -28.63
CA ILE A 57 -10.65 8.98 -28.73
C ILE A 57 -12.11 9.38 -28.48
N ASP A 58 -13.05 8.82 -29.25
CA ASP A 58 -14.48 9.08 -29.08
C ASP A 58 -15.05 8.46 -27.79
N GLY A 59 -14.33 7.49 -27.23
CA GLY A 59 -14.67 6.79 -26.00
C GLY A 59 -13.93 5.47 -25.87
N ILE A 60 -14.11 4.79 -24.75
CA ILE A 60 -13.47 3.51 -24.48
C ILE A 60 -14.48 2.40 -24.70
N ASN A 61 -14.31 1.65 -25.77
CA ASN A 61 -15.22 0.56 -26.11
C ASN A 61 -14.77 -0.75 -25.45
N ILE A 62 -15.42 -1.10 -24.34
CA ILE A 62 -15.16 -2.34 -23.60
C ILE A 62 -15.53 -3.63 -24.36
N PHE A 63 -16.26 -3.54 -25.48
CA PHE A 63 -16.51 -4.70 -26.34
C PHE A 63 -15.30 -5.06 -27.20
N LYS A 64 -14.32 -4.16 -27.35
CA LYS A 64 -13.07 -4.49 -28.03
C LYS A 64 -12.24 -5.40 -27.13
N ALA A 65 -11.92 -6.59 -27.62
CA ALA A 65 -11.14 -7.58 -26.86
C ALA A 65 -9.83 -7.03 -26.25
N PRO A 66 -9.03 -6.19 -26.95
CA PRO A 66 -7.81 -5.61 -26.36
C PRO A 66 -8.08 -4.68 -25.17
N VAL A 67 -9.17 -3.90 -25.23
CA VAL A 67 -9.57 -2.97 -24.17
C VAL A 67 -10.05 -3.73 -22.95
N LEU A 68 -10.89 -4.75 -23.15
CA LEU A 68 -11.38 -5.62 -22.08
C LEU A 68 -10.24 -6.39 -21.40
N ALA A 69 -9.29 -6.90 -22.18
CA ALA A 69 -8.11 -7.56 -21.63
C ALA A 69 -7.31 -6.62 -20.72
N MET A 70 -7.09 -5.37 -21.16
CA MET A 70 -6.37 -4.38 -20.36
C MET A 70 -7.16 -3.92 -19.13
N LEU A 71 -8.49 -3.89 -19.20
CA LEU A 71 -9.34 -3.65 -18.03
C LEU A 71 -9.12 -4.70 -16.94
N PHE A 72 -9.08 -5.99 -17.29
CA PHE A 72 -8.78 -7.06 -16.33
C PHE A 72 -7.36 -6.98 -15.79
N VAL A 73 -6.37 -6.68 -16.64
CA VAL A 73 -4.99 -6.45 -16.19
C VAL A 73 -4.93 -5.29 -15.20
N GLY A 74 -5.60 -4.18 -15.50
CA GLY A 74 -5.70 -3.03 -14.60
C GLY A 74 -6.37 -3.37 -13.27
N GLY A 75 -7.46 -4.13 -13.30
CA GLY A 75 -8.15 -4.60 -12.08
C GLY A 75 -7.29 -5.52 -11.21
N MET A 76 -6.40 -6.29 -11.81
CA MET A 76 -5.48 -7.19 -11.11
C MET A 76 -4.33 -6.44 -10.41
N VAL A 77 -3.86 -5.32 -10.96
CA VAL A 77 -2.69 -4.58 -10.46
C VAL A 77 -2.79 -4.22 -8.97
N PRO A 78 -3.89 -3.63 -8.46
CA PRO A 78 -4.04 -3.34 -7.03
C PRO A 78 -3.94 -4.59 -6.15
N VAL A 79 -4.53 -5.71 -6.58
CA VAL A 79 -4.49 -6.97 -5.83
C VAL A 79 -3.08 -7.54 -5.76
N VAL A 80 -2.36 -7.56 -6.88
CA VAL A 80 -0.96 -8.00 -6.93
C VAL A 80 -0.07 -7.08 -6.10
N PHE A 81 -0.28 -5.77 -6.19
CA PHE A 81 0.44 -4.79 -5.37
C PHE A 81 0.26 -5.09 -3.87
N SER A 82 -0.98 -5.28 -3.43
CA SER A 82 -1.27 -5.64 -2.03
C SER A 82 -0.66 -6.97 -1.62
N ALA A 83 -0.71 -7.99 -2.48
CA ALA A 83 -0.10 -9.29 -2.19
C ALA A 83 1.41 -9.20 -2.01
N LEU A 84 2.10 -8.44 -2.87
CA LEU A 84 3.53 -8.20 -2.76
C LEU A 84 3.89 -7.42 -1.48
N ALA A 85 3.13 -6.37 -1.18
CA ALA A 85 3.32 -5.57 0.04
C ALA A 85 3.12 -6.42 1.31
N MET A 86 2.05 -7.22 1.37
CA MET A 86 1.77 -8.10 2.50
C MET A 86 2.84 -9.20 2.65
N ASN A 87 3.30 -9.78 1.54
CA ASN A 87 4.38 -10.78 1.57
C ASN A 87 5.70 -10.18 2.08
N ALA A 88 6.02 -8.95 1.66
CA ALA A 88 7.19 -8.23 2.13
C ALA A 88 7.14 -7.95 3.63
N VAL A 89 6.00 -7.46 4.14
CA VAL A 89 5.79 -7.24 5.58
C VAL A 89 5.89 -8.56 6.35
N GLY A 90 5.29 -9.64 5.85
CA GLY A 90 5.36 -10.95 6.52
C GLY A 90 6.78 -11.49 6.66
N LYS A 91 7.63 -11.33 5.63
CA LYS A 91 9.04 -11.72 5.70
C LYS A 91 9.82 -10.90 6.73
N ALA A 92 9.69 -9.57 6.67
CA ALA A 92 10.35 -8.66 7.60
C ALA A 92 9.90 -8.89 9.05
N ALA A 93 8.62 -9.15 9.27
CA ALA A 93 8.06 -9.46 10.58
C ALA A 93 8.62 -10.78 11.13
N MET A 94 8.78 -11.82 10.29
CA MET A 94 9.36 -13.08 10.74
C MET A 94 10.83 -12.94 11.14
N GLU A 95 11.62 -12.19 10.36
CA GLU A 95 13.01 -11.85 10.71
C GLU A 95 13.07 -11.07 12.03
N MET A 96 12.18 -10.09 12.22
CA MET A 96 12.06 -9.33 13.47
C MET A 96 11.74 -10.24 14.67
N VAL A 97 10.79 -11.16 14.53
CA VAL A 97 10.41 -12.10 15.60
C VAL A 97 11.59 -13.02 15.96
N GLN A 98 12.32 -13.52 14.97
CA GLN A 98 13.50 -14.35 15.21
C GLN A 98 14.59 -13.57 15.95
N GLU A 99 14.82 -12.31 15.58
CA GLU A 99 15.82 -11.46 16.23
C GLU A 99 15.43 -11.11 17.67
N VAL A 100 14.18 -10.74 17.92
CA VAL A 100 13.68 -10.47 19.28
C VAL A 100 13.79 -11.72 20.16
N ARG A 101 13.41 -12.90 19.63
CA ARG A 101 13.58 -14.19 20.34
C ARG A 101 15.04 -14.51 20.64
N ARG A 102 15.95 -14.21 19.70
CA ARG A 102 17.39 -14.39 19.89
C ARG A 102 17.89 -13.50 21.03
N GLN A 103 17.50 -12.22 21.06
CA GLN A 103 17.89 -11.29 22.11
C GLN A 103 17.40 -11.76 23.48
N PHE A 104 16.13 -12.14 23.62
CA PHE A 104 15.59 -12.67 24.88
C PHE A 104 16.32 -13.93 25.38
N LYS A 105 16.78 -14.80 24.48
CA LYS A 105 17.48 -16.05 24.86
C LYS A 105 18.96 -15.84 25.15
N ALA A 106 19.62 -14.97 24.39
CA ALA A 106 21.08 -14.86 24.36
C ALA A 106 21.62 -13.77 25.30
N ILE A 107 20.85 -12.72 25.59
CA ILE A 107 21.30 -11.59 26.41
C ILE A 107 20.69 -11.74 27.81
N PRO A 108 21.51 -12.04 28.84
CA PRO A 108 21.03 -12.14 30.21
C PRO A 108 20.50 -10.78 30.70
N GLY A 109 19.46 -10.78 31.53
CA GLY A 109 18.95 -9.56 32.16
C GLY A 109 17.84 -8.85 31.38
N ILE A 110 17.57 -9.19 30.11
CA ILE A 110 16.51 -8.50 29.33
C ILE A 110 15.13 -8.77 29.92
N MET A 111 14.82 -10.03 30.25
CA MET A 111 13.52 -10.40 30.84
C MET A 111 13.38 -9.85 32.26
N GLU A 112 14.50 -9.67 32.96
CA GLU A 112 14.58 -9.10 34.30
C GLU A 112 14.64 -7.56 34.30
N GLY A 113 14.62 -6.91 33.13
CA GLY A 113 14.67 -5.45 32.99
C GLY A 113 16.03 -4.80 33.31
N THR A 114 17.08 -5.59 33.50
CA THR A 114 18.43 -5.12 33.85
C THR A 114 19.38 -5.06 32.65
N GLY A 115 19.10 -5.84 31.60
CA GLY A 115 19.86 -5.90 30.35
C GLY A 115 19.32 -4.93 29.30
N LYS A 116 20.22 -4.28 28.55
CA LYS A 116 19.85 -3.39 27.44
C LYS A 116 19.65 -4.17 26.13
N PRO A 117 18.48 -4.07 25.47
CA PRO A 117 18.25 -4.68 24.16
C PRO A 117 19.11 -4.04 23.05
N GLU A 118 19.32 -4.79 21.97
CA GLU A 118 20.01 -4.31 20.77
C GLU A 118 18.97 -3.73 19.78
N TYR A 119 18.52 -2.50 20.02
CA TYR A 119 17.50 -1.82 19.19
C TYR A 119 17.96 -1.64 17.74
N ASP A 120 19.26 -1.37 17.53
CA ASP A 120 19.87 -1.10 16.22
C ASP A 120 19.65 -2.24 15.23
N LYS A 121 19.64 -3.49 15.72
CA LYS A 121 19.42 -4.68 14.89
C LYS A 121 17.99 -4.75 14.36
N CYS A 122 17.01 -4.46 15.21
CA CYS A 122 15.60 -4.40 14.80
C CYS A 122 15.36 -3.29 13.77
N VAL A 123 16.00 -2.13 13.98
CA VAL A 123 15.96 -1.01 13.02
C VAL A 123 16.61 -1.41 11.69
N ALA A 124 17.76 -2.08 11.72
CA ALA A 124 18.45 -2.52 10.51
C ALA A 124 17.62 -3.52 9.68
N ILE A 125 16.96 -4.50 10.32
CA ILE A 125 16.10 -5.48 9.66
C ILE A 125 14.96 -4.79 8.91
N SER A 126 14.20 -3.93 9.60
CA SER A 126 13.07 -3.21 9.00
C SER A 126 13.50 -2.25 7.88
N THR A 127 14.65 -1.58 8.05
CA THR A 127 15.21 -0.67 7.05
C THR A 127 15.66 -1.40 5.78
N GLN A 128 16.42 -2.49 5.92
CA GLN A 128 16.91 -3.24 4.76
C GLN A 128 15.76 -3.93 4.01
N ALA A 129 14.81 -4.52 4.76
CA ALA A 129 13.65 -5.16 4.17
C ALA A 129 12.77 -4.16 3.42
N SER A 130 12.46 -3.00 4.01
CA SER A 130 11.63 -1.98 3.36
C SER A 130 12.26 -1.47 2.06
N LEU A 131 13.54 -1.11 2.07
CA LEU A 131 14.25 -0.63 0.88
C LEU A 131 14.27 -1.67 -0.26
N LYS A 132 14.55 -2.92 0.07
CA LYS A 132 14.64 -3.99 -0.94
C LYS A 132 13.26 -4.37 -1.50
N GLN A 133 12.26 -4.48 -0.63
CA GLN A 133 10.94 -5.00 -1.02
C GLN A 133 10.06 -3.94 -1.69
N MET A 134 10.27 -2.64 -1.42
CA MET A 134 9.48 -1.56 -2.05
C MET A 134 9.77 -1.37 -3.54
N MET A 135 10.94 -1.82 -4.01
CA MET A 135 11.34 -1.69 -5.42
C MET A 135 10.39 -2.39 -6.39
N LEU A 136 9.94 -3.61 -6.06
CA LEU A 136 9.13 -4.41 -6.98
C LEU A 136 7.71 -3.84 -7.15
N PRO A 137 6.95 -3.52 -6.08
CA PRO A 137 5.66 -2.85 -6.22
C PRO A 137 5.76 -1.48 -6.90
N GLY A 138 6.82 -0.71 -6.64
CA GLY A 138 7.05 0.59 -7.27
C GLY A 138 7.38 0.49 -8.77
N LEU A 139 8.18 -0.50 -9.16
CA LEU A 139 8.45 -0.76 -10.58
C LEU A 139 7.17 -1.20 -11.31
N LEU A 140 6.30 -1.95 -10.64
CA LEU A 140 5.05 -2.45 -11.20
C LEU A 140 4.09 -1.30 -11.56
N THR A 141 3.92 -0.32 -10.66
CA THR A 141 2.98 0.80 -10.87
C THR A 141 3.40 1.72 -12.01
N ILE A 142 4.70 1.94 -12.21
CA ILE A 142 5.24 2.76 -13.29
C ILE A 142 5.41 1.95 -14.58
N GLY A 143 5.81 0.69 -14.46
CA GLY A 143 6.14 -0.19 -15.58
C GLY A 143 4.92 -0.58 -16.42
N PHE A 144 3.79 -0.92 -15.80
CA PHE A 144 2.60 -1.38 -16.54
C PHE A 144 2.06 -0.33 -17.53
N PRO A 145 1.83 0.94 -17.15
CA PRO A 145 1.42 1.98 -18.10
C PRO A 145 2.39 2.16 -19.27
N LEU A 146 3.70 2.14 -19.00
CA LEU A 146 4.74 2.28 -20.04
C LEU A 146 4.75 1.09 -20.99
N ILE A 147 4.65 -0.14 -20.48
CA ILE A 147 4.61 -1.34 -21.31
C ILE A 147 3.36 -1.33 -22.19
N ILE A 148 2.19 -0.97 -21.64
CA ILE A 148 0.93 -0.90 -22.40
C ILE A 148 0.99 0.21 -23.46
N ALA A 149 1.67 1.32 -23.20
CA ALA A 149 1.82 2.41 -24.16
C ALA A 149 2.84 2.09 -25.28
N PHE A 150 4.03 1.58 -24.93
CA PHE A 150 5.15 1.46 -25.86
C PHE A 150 5.27 0.09 -26.54
N ALA A 151 4.86 -1.01 -25.90
CA ALA A 151 4.99 -2.33 -26.50
C ALA A 151 4.11 -2.48 -27.77
N PRO A 152 2.80 -2.14 -27.74
CA PRO A 152 1.98 -2.21 -28.95
C PRO A 152 2.42 -1.23 -30.04
N LEU A 153 3.00 -0.08 -29.65
CA LEU A 153 3.58 0.88 -30.58
C LEU A 153 4.75 0.26 -31.36
N ALA A 154 5.60 -0.52 -30.69
CA ALA A 154 6.69 -1.25 -31.33
C ALA A 154 6.20 -2.36 -32.28
N PHE A 155 5.01 -2.92 -32.03
CA PHE A 155 4.35 -3.87 -32.93
C PHE A 155 3.53 -3.21 -34.05
N GLY A 156 3.57 -1.88 -34.18
CA GLY A 156 2.91 -1.13 -35.25
C GLY A 156 1.41 -0.93 -35.06
N MET A 157 0.91 -1.04 -33.83
CA MET A 157 -0.51 -0.81 -33.53
C MET A 157 -0.88 0.67 -33.64
N ASP A 158 -2.12 0.96 -34.06
CA ASP A 158 -2.62 2.32 -34.16
C ASP A 158 -2.66 3.03 -32.79
N ARG A 159 -2.26 4.30 -32.77
CA ARG A 159 -2.16 5.12 -31.56
C ARG A 159 -3.51 5.27 -30.85
N LEU A 160 -4.61 5.33 -31.61
CA LEU A 160 -5.96 5.41 -31.06
C LEU A 160 -6.36 4.10 -30.36
N ALA A 161 -6.00 2.94 -30.93
CA ALA A 161 -6.26 1.65 -30.30
C ALA A 161 -5.46 1.48 -29.00
N ILE A 162 -4.20 1.92 -28.98
CA ILE A 162 -3.36 1.94 -27.77
C ILE A 162 -3.99 2.87 -26.71
N ALA A 163 -4.49 4.02 -27.14
CA ALA A 163 -5.11 4.98 -26.23
C ALA A 163 -6.35 4.39 -25.55
N GLU A 164 -7.21 3.67 -26.30
CA GLU A 164 -8.35 2.95 -25.73
C GLU A 164 -7.94 1.82 -24.80
N MET A 165 -6.87 1.07 -25.13
CA MET A 165 -6.32 0.01 -24.28
C MET A 165 -5.81 0.54 -22.94
N LEU A 166 -5.06 1.64 -22.95
CA LEU A 166 -4.59 2.31 -21.74
C LEU A 166 -5.77 2.87 -20.93
N GLY A 167 -6.80 3.39 -21.60
CA GLY A 167 -8.04 3.80 -20.96
C GLY A 167 -8.75 2.65 -20.25
N GLY A 168 -8.82 1.47 -20.88
CA GLY A 168 -9.31 0.24 -20.25
C GLY A 168 -8.50 -0.12 -18.99
N TYR A 169 -7.17 -0.10 -19.08
CA TYR A 169 -6.29 -0.34 -17.93
C TYR A 169 -6.54 0.66 -16.79
N MET A 170 -6.59 1.96 -17.08
CA MET A 170 -6.85 3.00 -16.08
C MET A 170 -8.18 2.79 -15.37
N ALA A 171 -9.26 2.51 -16.12
CA ALA A 171 -10.57 2.23 -15.53
C ALA A 171 -10.52 1.02 -14.57
N GLY A 172 -9.80 -0.03 -14.95
CA GLY A 172 -9.65 -1.24 -14.13
C GLY A 172 -8.89 -0.97 -12.83
N VAL A 173 -7.76 -0.25 -12.92
CA VAL A 173 -6.95 0.15 -11.76
C VAL A 173 -7.76 1.02 -10.81
N THR A 174 -8.51 1.99 -11.32
CA THR A 174 -9.29 2.92 -10.49
C THR A 174 -10.39 2.19 -9.73
N VAL A 175 -11.22 1.38 -10.41
CA VAL A 175 -12.34 0.68 -9.76
C VAL A 175 -11.83 -0.32 -8.72
N SER A 176 -10.86 -1.16 -9.09
CA SER A 176 -10.31 -2.17 -8.19
C SER A 176 -9.53 -1.53 -7.03
N GLY A 177 -8.71 -0.51 -7.32
CA GLY A 177 -7.86 0.15 -6.35
C GLY A 177 -8.64 0.90 -5.28
N VAL A 178 -9.71 1.59 -5.66
CA VAL A 178 -10.57 2.31 -4.70
C VAL A 178 -11.26 1.32 -3.76
N LEU A 179 -11.86 0.25 -4.28
CA LEU A 179 -12.54 -0.76 -3.47
C LEU A 179 -11.57 -1.45 -2.51
N MET A 180 -10.40 -1.86 -3.02
CA MET A 180 -9.39 -2.55 -2.21
C MET A 180 -8.78 -1.63 -1.16
N GLY A 181 -8.54 -0.35 -1.50
CA GLY A 181 -8.02 0.65 -0.58
C GLY A 181 -8.97 0.92 0.59
N ILE A 182 -10.26 1.09 0.31
CA ILE A 182 -11.28 1.28 1.35
C ILE A 182 -11.35 0.04 2.25
N LEU A 183 -11.43 -1.15 1.65
CA LEU A 183 -11.51 -2.40 2.38
C LEU A 183 -10.33 -2.55 3.36
N GLN A 184 -9.09 -2.44 2.88
CA GLN A 184 -7.90 -2.63 3.73
C GLN A 184 -7.78 -1.57 4.82
N SER A 185 -8.10 -0.31 4.51
CA SER A 185 -8.03 0.79 5.48
C SER A 185 -9.04 0.60 6.61
N GLN A 186 -10.29 0.30 6.27
CA GLN A 186 -11.36 0.18 7.26
C GLN A 186 -11.26 -1.12 8.06
N SER A 187 -10.92 -2.24 7.41
CA SER A 187 -10.71 -3.51 8.12
C SER A 187 -9.52 -3.42 9.08
N GLY A 188 -8.41 -2.78 8.66
CA GLY A 188 -7.26 -2.56 9.53
C GLY A 188 -7.61 -1.72 10.76
N GLY A 189 -8.28 -0.58 10.56
CA GLY A 189 -8.70 0.27 11.70
C GLY A 189 -9.73 -0.39 12.61
N ALA A 190 -10.60 -1.25 12.08
CA ALA A 190 -11.56 -2.00 12.89
C ALA A 190 -10.89 -3.04 13.78
N TRP A 191 -9.88 -3.75 13.27
CA TRP A 191 -9.11 -4.71 14.08
C TRP A 191 -8.19 -4.04 15.09
N ASP A 192 -7.71 -2.82 14.82
CA ASP A 192 -6.86 -2.07 15.76
C ASP A 192 -7.65 -1.55 16.97
N ASN A 193 -8.94 -1.27 16.78
CA ASN A 193 -9.83 -0.75 17.83
C ASN A 193 -10.72 -1.83 18.49
N ALA A 194 -10.61 -3.10 18.08
CA ALA A 194 -11.37 -4.22 18.63
C ALA A 194 -10.59 -4.98 19.70
#